data_AF-C5LTF9-F1
#
_entry.id   AF-C5LTF9-F1
#
_cell.length_a   1.000
_cell.length_b   1.000
_cell.length_c   1.000
_cell.angle_alpha   90.00
_cell.angle_beta   90.00
_cell.angle_gamma   90.00
#
_symmetry.space_group_name_H-M   'P 1'
#
loop_
_entity.id
_entity.type
_entity.pdbx_description
1 polymer ?
#
loop_
_entity_poly.entity_id
_entity_poly.type
_entity_poly.pdbx_seq_one_letter_code
_entity_poly.pdbx_strand_id
1 'polypeptide(L)'
;VAKPFQKQLEDAVKTRLPMFAWGVSLGGGLVCHSAMRRPEIFDGAILVSPMVKVDEAIKPPKIIEITFRKIGSWMPKAPITPTKDILDKCFVDKTFTDFARENNKLLYPSKPRLGTALAVLAAQDWICDHMEDLKTPVLILHGKHDEVTSMWKFRGTFSTVFQR
;
A
#
# COMPACT_ATOMS: atom_id res chain seq x y z
N VAL A 1 -7.81 23.81 25.60
CA VAL A 1 -8.54 23.12 24.51
C VAL A 1 -10.01 23.49 24.65
N ALA A 2 -10.63 24.03 23.60
CA ALA A 2 -11.96 24.64 23.69
C ALA A 2 -13.02 23.60 24.11
N LYS A 3 -13.81 23.91 25.15
CA LYS A 3 -14.90 23.06 25.70
C LYS A 3 -15.81 22.37 24.65
N PRO A 4 -16.09 22.96 23.47
CA PRO A 4 -16.86 22.29 22.41
C PRO A 4 -16.20 21.03 21.85
N PHE A 5 -14.87 21.02 21.70
CA PHE A 5 -14.14 19.87 21.14
C PHE A 5 -14.16 18.67 22.10
N GLN A 6 -14.06 18.95 23.39
CA GLN A 6 -14.08 17.90 24.41
C GLN A 6 -15.45 17.22 24.52
N LYS A 7 -16.53 18.00 24.44
CA LYS A 7 -17.89 17.46 24.37
C LYS A 7 -18.12 16.64 23.10
N GLN A 8 -17.62 17.12 21.95
CA GLN A 8 -17.68 16.36 20.70
C GLN A 8 -16.94 15.02 20.80
N LEU A 9 -15.77 14.99 21.47
CA LEU A 9 -15.03 13.76 21.75
C LEU A 9 -15.77 12.83 22.73
N GLU A 10 -16.43 13.36 23.75
CA GLU A 10 -17.19 12.55 24.72
C GLU A 10 -18.45 11.94 24.09
N ASP A 11 -19.17 12.70 23.26
CA ASP A 11 -20.36 12.22 22.54
C ASP A 11 -19.97 11.21 21.43
N ALA A 12 -18.81 11.43 20.82
CA ALA A 12 -18.12 10.52 19.90
C ALA A 12 -17.60 9.21 20.54
N VAL A 13 -17.37 9.22 21.85
CA VAL A 13 -17.01 7.99 22.58
C VAL A 13 -18.27 7.24 23.00
N LYS A 14 -19.39 7.96 23.25
CA LYS A 14 -20.69 7.37 23.60
C LYS A 14 -21.45 6.79 22.41
N THR A 15 -21.30 7.39 21.23
CA THR A 15 -21.80 6.86 19.95
C THR A 15 -20.61 6.33 19.19
N ARG A 16 -20.64 5.11 18.62
CA ARG A 16 -19.50 4.66 17.80
C ARG A 16 -19.32 5.63 16.64
N LEU A 17 -18.30 6.50 16.70
CA LEU A 17 -17.96 7.33 15.55
C LEU A 17 -17.61 6.47 14.34
N PRO A 18 -17.98 6.90 13.13
CA PRO A 18 -17.49 6.29 11.91
C PRO A 18 -15.95 6.26 11.89
N MET A 19 -15.38 5.10 11.64
CA MET A 19 -13.93 4.90 11.53
C MET A 19 -13.53 4.74 10.06
N PHE A 20 -12.71 5.67 9.58
CA PHE A 20 -12.17 5.62 8.23
C PHE A 20 -10.68 5.26 8.23
N ALA A 21 -10.26 4.49 7.23
CA ALA A 21 -8.86 4.20 7.00
C ALA A 21 -8.31 4.98 5.81
N TRP A 22 -7.03 5.33 5.87
CA TRP A 22 -6.31 5.90 4.74
C TRP A 22 -4.97 5.21 4.58
N GLY A 23 -4.58 4.90 3.34
CA GLY A 23 -3.32 4.23 3.07
C GLY A 23 -2.77 4.54 1.70
N VAL A 24 -1.44 4.70 1.64
CA VAL A 24 -0.67 4.94 0.41
C VAL A 24 0.18 3.73 0.08
N SER A 25 0.26 3.31 -1.19
CA SER A 25 1.16 2.24 -1.63
C SER A 25 0.98 0.95 -0.80
N LEU A 26 2.05 0.41 -0.21
CA LEU A 26 1.99 -0.74 0.68
C LEU A 26 0.98 -0.55 1.83
N GLY A 27 0.90 0.65 2.40
CA GLY A 27 -0.09 0.98 3.44
C GLY A 27 -1.53 0.89 2.92
N GLY A 28 -1.78 1.28 1.67
CA GLY A 28 -3.08 1.10 1.02
C GLY A 28 -3.42 -0.38 0.82
N GLY A 29 -2.42 -1.20 0.46
CA GLY A 29 -2.58 -2.66 0.40
C GLY A 29 -2.91 -3.27 1.77
N LEU A 30 -2.28 -2.79 2.85
CA LEU A 30 -2.56 -3.23 4.21
C LEU A 30 -3.99 -2.85 4.67
N VAL A 31 -4.44 -1.64 4.36
CA VAL A 31 -5.83 -1.22 4.61
C VAL A 31 -6.81 -2.11 3.86
N CYS A 32 -6.55 -2.37 2.58
CA CYS A 32 -7.36 -3.26 1.74
C CYS A 32 -7.46 -4.66 2.35
N HIS A 33 -6.31 -5.28 2.67
CA HIS A 33 -6.25 -6.60 3.31
C HIS A 33 -7.00 -6.62 4.65
N SER A 34 -6.85 -5.58 5.48
CA SER A 34 -7.52 -5.49 6.77
C SER A 34 -9.04 -5.37 6.63
N ALA A 35 -9.51 -4.56 5.68
CA ALA A 35 -10.92 -4.39 5.37
C ALA A 35 -11.55 -5.66 4.80
N MET A 36 -10.82 -6.45 4.01
CA MET A 36 -11.28 -7.76 3.52
C MET A 36 -11.38 -8.79 4.65
N ARG A 37 -10.38 -8.83 5.55
CA ARG A 37 -10.34 -9.78 6.68
C ARG A 37 -11.39 -9.48 7.74
N ARG A 38 -11.68 -8.19 7.96
CA ARG A 38 -12.62 -7.68 8.96
C ARG A 38 -13.48 -6.56 8.36
N PRO A 39 -14.54 -6.87 7.59
CA PRO A 39 -15.36 -5.86 6.91
C PRO A 39 -15.96 -4.79 7.83
N GLU A 40 -16.14 -5.11 9.11
CA GLU A 40 -16.68 -4.23 10.15
C GLU A 40 -15.66 -3.28 10.78
N ILE A 41 -14.37 -3.41 10.40
CA ILE A 41 -13.31 -2.59 10.99
C ILE A 41 -13.41 -1.14 10.51
N PHE A 42 -13.68 -0.87 9.23
CA PHE A 42 -13.79 0.48 8.71
C PHE A 42 -15.16 0.73 8.10
N ASP A 43 -15.72 1.89 8.40
CA ASP A 43 -16.95 2.39 7.78
C ASP A 43 -16.67 2.92 6.36
N GLY A 44 -15.40 3.20 6.04
CA GLY A 44 -14.91 3.46 4.68
C GLY A 44 -13.39 3.57 4.61
N ALA A 45 -12.82 3.55 3.41
CA ALA A 45 -11.38 3.73 3.22
C ALA A 45 -11.01 4.60 2.02
N ILE A 46 -9.90 5.33 2.14
CA ILE A 46 -9.30 6.11 1.06
C ILE A 46 -7.94 5.49 0.72
N LEU A 47 -7.81 4.98 -0.50
CA LEU A 47 -6.65 4.24 -0.97
C LEU A 47 -5.93 5.05 -2.06
N VAL A 48 -4.66 5.38 -1.84
CA VAL A 48 -3.85 6.15 -2.80
C VAL A 48 -2.75 5.26 -3.36
N SER A 49 -2.80 5.01 -4.67
CA SER A 49 -1.95 4.05 -5.37
C SER A 49 -1.74 2.74 -4.59
N PRO A 50 -2.82 2.07 -4.12
CA PRO A 50 -2.67 0.94 -3.22
C PRO A 50 -1.92 -0.21 -3.89
N MET A 51 -0.97 -0.80 -3.16
CA MET A 51 -0.13 -1.88 -3.65
C MET A 51 -0.86 -3.23 -3.59
N VAL A 52 -1.92 -3.38 -4.38
CA VAL A 52 -2.68 -4.66 -4.50
C VAL A 52 -2.05 -5.64 -5.48
N LYS A 53 -1.28 -5.12 -6.44
CA LYS A 53 -0.47 -5.91 -7.37
C LYS A 53 0.76 -5.11 -7.78
N VAL A 54 1.94 -5.70 -7.67
CA VAL A 54 3.14 -5.16 -8.33
C VAL A 54 3.00 -5.31 -9.83
N ASP A 55 3.31 -4.24 -10.56
CA ASP A 55 3.29 -4.26 -12.01
C ASP A 55 4.17 -5.40 -12.56
N GLU A 56 3.68 -6.14 -13.56
CA GLU A 56 4.40 -7.26 -14.15
C GLU A 56 5.74 -6.80 -14.77
N ALA A 57 5.86 -5.54 -15.19
CA ALA A 57 7.10 -4.95 -15.69
C ALA A 57 8.17 -4.75 -14.59
N ILE A 58 7.77 -4.75 -13.31
CA ILE A 58 8.67 -4.63 -12.15
C ILE A 58 8.95 -5.99 -11.50
N LYS A 59 8.09 -6.99 -11.73
CA LYS A 59 8.31 -8.33 -11.16
C LYS A 59 9.56 -8.97 -11.77
N PRO A 60 10.48 -9.52 -10.95
CA PRO A 60 11.53 -10.36 -11.48
C PRO A 60 10.92 -11.60 -12.16
N PRO A 61 11.54 -12.15 -13.21
CA PRO A 61 11.09 -13.38 -13.86
C PRO A 61 10.75 -14.47 -12.82
N LYS A 62 9.65 -15.20 -13.00
CA LYS A 62 9.13 -16.20 -12.03
C LYS A 62 10.20 -17.19 -11.52
N ILE A 63 11.17 -17.53 -12.35
CA ILE A 63 12.29 -18.43 -12.00
C ILE A 63 13.23 -17.81 -10.95
N ILE A 64 13.45 -16.51 -11.03
CA ILE A 64 14.27 -15.72 -10.10
C ILE A 64 13.50 -15.57 -8.78
N GLU A 65 12.19 -15.36 -8.85
CA GLU A 65 11.32 -15.29 -7.67
C GLU A 65 11.34 -16.58 -6.84
N ILE A 66 11.24 -17.75 -7.48
CA ILE A 66 11.31 -19.07 -6.81
C ILE A 66 12.68 -19.27 -6.14
N THR A 67 13.76 -18.85 -6.81
CA THR A 67 15.12 -18.95 -6.27
C THR A 67 15.31 -18.02 -5.06
N PHE A 68 14.81 -16.78 -5.15
CA PHE A 68 14.80 -15.85 -4.03
C PHE A 68 13.90 -16.30 -2.87
N ARG A 69 12.78 -16.99 -3.14
CA ARG A 69 11.92 -17.59 -2.10
C ARG A 69 12.68 -18.62 -1.26
N LYS A 70 13.47 -19.49 -1.91
CA LYS A 70 14.31 -20.49 -1.21
C LYS A 70 15.44 -19.85 -0.41
N ILE A 71 16.18 -18.91 -0.99
CA ILE A 71 17.28 -18.21 -0.31
C ILE A 71 16.75 -17.30 0.81
N GLY A 72 15.62 -16.65 0.60
CA GLY A 72 14.99 -15.75 1.56
C GLY A 72 14.52 -16.44 2.84
N SER A 73 14.24 -17.74 2.80
CA SER A 73 13.96 -18.52 4.01
C SER A 73 15.19 -18.67 4.91
N TRP A 74 16.40 -18.65 4.33
CA TRP A 74 17.66 -18.81 5.07
C TRP A 74 18.27 -17.46 5.48
N MET A 75 18.10 -16.43 4.64
CA MET A 75 18.58 -15.06 4.92
C MET A 75 17.46 -14.01 4.79
N PRO A 76 16.40 -14.06 5.60
CA PRO A 76 15.25 -13.17 5.46
C PRO A 76 15.61 -11.69 5.69
N LYS A 77 16.70 -11.43 6.41
CA LYS A 77 17.16 -10.08 6.76
C LYS A 77 18.04 -9.43 5.70
N ALA A 78 18.44 -10.16 4.65
CA ALA A 78 19.37 -9.66 3.63
C ALA A 78 18.69 -8.63 2.69
N PRO A 79 19.26 -7.43 2.49
CA PRO A 79 18.71 -6.39 1.61
C PRO A 79 19.18 -6.58 0.15
N ILE A 80 18.93 -7.76 -0.41
CA ILE A 80 19.45 -8.16 -1.73
C ILE A 80 18.37 -8.34 -2.78
N THR A 81 17.21 -7.69 -2.61
CA THR A 81 16.16 -7.75 -3.62
C THR A 81 16.63 -7.11 -4.94
N PRO A 82 16.07 -7.55 -6.09
CA PRO A 82 16.36 -6.93 -7.39
C PRO A 82 15.68 -5.55 -7.58
N THR A 83 15.08 -4.99 -6.52
CA THR A 83 14.36 -3.72 -6.57
C THR A 83 15.31 -2.55 -6.87
N LYS A 84 14.96 -1.73 -7.86
CA LYS A 84 15.63 -0.45 -8.14
C LYS A 84 15.14 0.62 -7.17
N ASP A 85 15.87 1.73 -7.05
CA ASP A 85 15.33 2.91 -6.36
C ASP A 85 14.04 3.34 -7.09
N ILE A 86 12.97 3.50 -6.32
CA ILE A 86 11.63 3.86 -6.83
C ILE A 86 11.26 5.30 -6.47
N LEU A 87 12.05 6.02 -5.67
CA LEU A 87 11.66 7.34 -5.19
C LEU A 87 11.42 8.33 -6.34
N ASP A 88 12.30 8.31 -7.34
CA ASP A 88 12.15 9.13 -8.57
C ASP A 88 11.01 8.68 -9.47
N LYS A 89 10.48 7.46 -9.25
CA LYS A 89 9.27 6.97 -9.95
C LYS A 89 7.99 7.33 -9.21
N CYS A 90 8.07 7.51 -7.90
CA CYS A 90 6.92 7.84 -7.05
C CYS A 90 6.52 9.31 -7.13
N PHE A 91 7.43 10.21 -7.51
CA PHE A 91 7.19 11.65 -7.52
C PHE A 91 7.76 12.29 -8.79
N VAL A 92 6.97 13.16 -9.41
CA VAL A 92 7.39 13.95 -10.58
C VAL A 92 8.34 15.08 -10.19
N ASP A 93 8.14 15.67 -9.01
CA ASP A 93 8.96 16.78 -8.52
C ASP A 93 10.29 16.28 -7.96
N LYS A 94 11.35 16.46 -8.76
CA LYS A 94 12.71 16.11 -8.37
C LYS A 94 13.22 16.91 -7.16
N THR A 95 12.75 18.13 -6.98
CA THR A 95 13.11 18.98 -5.84
C THR A 95 12.64 18.32 -4.54
N PHE A 96 11.41 17.79 -4.55
CA PHE A 96 10.85 17.06 -3.43
C PHE A 96 11.63 15.76 -3.15
N THR A 97 11.98 14.98 -4.18
CA THR A 97 12.72 13.73 -3.99
C THR A 97 14.14 13.96 -3.47
N ASP A 98 14.83 14.97 -3.98
CA ASP A 98 16.18 15.34 -3.52
C ASP A 98 16.13 15.80 -2.06
N PHE A 99 15.19 16.69 -1.73
CA PHE A 99 14.96 17.14 -0.36
C PHE A 99 14.67 15.96 0.59
N ALA A 100 13.81 15.02 0.17
CA ALA A 100 13.47 13.85 0.97
C ALA A 100 14.68 12.94 1.22
N ARG A 101 15.53 12.71 0.21
CA ARG A 101 16.76 11.90 0.36
C ARG A 101 17.75 12.52 1.35
N GLU A 102 17.92 13.84 1.26
CA GLU A 102 18.89 14.55 2.09
C GLU A 102 18.41 14.73 3.54
N ASN A 103 17.11 14.94 3.74
CA ASN A 103 16.58 15.40 5.03
C ASN A 103 15.76 14.34 5.79
N ASN A 104 15.25 13.29 5.13
CA ASN A 104 14.43 12.28 5.82
C ASN A 104 15.29 11.20 6.49
N LYS A 105 15.66 11.43 7.74
CA LYS A 105 16.44 10.50 8.58
C LYS A 105 15.70 9.19 8.92
N LEU A 106 14.39 9.12 8.69
CA LEU A 106 13.57 7.93 8.94
C LEU A 106 13.42 7.06 7.69
N LEU A 107 13.90 7.53 6.52
CA LEU A 107 13.87 6.74 5.30
C LEU A 107 14.85 5.57 5.41
N TYR A 108 14.36 4.36 5.13
CA TYR A 108 15.23 3.20 5.03
C TYR A 108 16.07 3.28 3.75
N PRO A 109 17.40 3.42 3.83
CA PRO A 109 18.22 3.78 2.67
C PRO A 109 18.62 2.57 1.80
N SER A 110 18.27 1.36 2.24
CA SER A 110 18.67 0.12 1.58
C SER A 110 17.49 -0.53 0.85
N LYS A 111 17.81 -1.49 -0.01
CA LYS A 111 16.78 -2.29 -0.69
C LYS A 111 15.93 -3.05 0.33
N PRO A 112 14.65 -3.33 0.02
CA PRO A 112 13.81 -4.16 0.86
C PRO A 112 14.51 -5.47 1.25
N ARG A 113 14.30 -5.90 2.50
CA ARG A 113 14.82 -7.19 2.96
C ARG A 113 14.05 -8.31 2.27
N LEU A 114 14.73 -9.42 1.98
CA LEU A 114 14.12 -10.57 1.29
C LEU A 114 12.82 -11.04 1.96
N GLY A 115 12.82 -11.24 3.28
CA GLY A 115 11.63 -11.69 4.01
C GLY A 115 10.45 -10.72 3.86
N THR A 116 10.73 -9.41 3.91
CA THR A 116 9.71 -8.38 3.71
C THR A 116 9.16 -8.41 2.29
N ALA A 117 10.02 -8.47 1.27
CA ALA A 117 9.59 -8.53 -0.11
C ALA A 117 8.71 -9.77 -0.40
N LEU A 118 9.10 -10.93 0.15
CA LEU A 118 8.33 -12.17 0.02
C LEU A 118 6.97 -12.09 0.72
N ALA A 119 6.91 -11.50 1.92
CA ALA A 119 5.64 -11.31 2.64
C ALA A 119 4.72 -10.34 1.88
N VAL A 120 5.26 -9.26 1.32
CA VAL A 120 4.50 -8.30 0.50
C VAL A 120 3.95 -8.97 -0.76
N LEU A 121 4.76 -9.77 -1.47
CA LEU A 121 4.29 -10.52 -2.64
C LEU A 121 3.16 -11.50 -2.28
N ALA A 122 3.33 -12.28 -1.21
CA ALA A 122 2.30 -13.20 -0.74
C ALA A 122 0.99 -12.48 -0.35
N ALA A 123 1.10 -11.32 0.30
CA ALA A 123 -0.07 -10.51 0.65
C ALA A 123 -0.80 -9.98 -0.60
N GLN A 124 -0.05 -9.57 -1.64
CA GLN A 124 -0.64 -9.11 -2.90
C GLN A 124 -1.36 -10.21 -3.65
N ASP A 125 -0.75 -11.39 -3.74
CA ASP A 125 -1.39 -12.55 -4.37
C ASP A 125 -2.70 -12.87 -3.64
N TRP A 126 -2.68 -12.89 -2.30
CA TRP A 126 -3.88 -13.08 -1.49
C TRP A 126 -4.94 -12.01 -1.74
N ILE A 127 -4.59 -10.72 -1.71
CA ILE A 127 -5.54 -9.62 -1.98
C ILE A 127 -6.15 -9.78 -3.38
N CYS A 128 -5.34 -10.10 -4.39
CA CYS A 128 -5.78 -10.28 -5.77
C CYS A 128 -6.80 -11.42 -5.95
N ASP A 129 -6.68 -12.47 -5.14
CA ASP A 129 -7.55 -13.65 -5.14
C ASP A 129 -8.82 -13.44 -4.30
N HIS A 130 -8.84 -12.47 -3.39
CA HIS A 130 -9.95 -12.19 -2.47
C HIS A 130 -10.58 -10.81 -2.72
N MET A 131 -10.42 -10.24 -3.92
CA MET A 131 -10.94 -8.90 -4.25
C MET A 131 -12.45 -8.77 -4.03
N GLU A 132 -13.20 -9.85 -4.20
CA GLU A 132 -14.64 -9.93 -3.94
C GLU A 132 -15.02 -9.77 -2.47
N ASP A 133 -14.10 -9.99 -1.54
CA ASP A 133 -14.31 -9.83 -0.09
C ASP A 133 -14.25 -8.36 0.35
N LEU A 134 -13.81 -7.45 -0.52
CA LEU A 134 -13.78 -6.02 -0.23
C LEU A 134 -15.21 -5.45 -0.28
N LYS A 135 -15.91 -5.49 0.85
CA LYS A 135 -17.26 -4.93 1.02
C LYS A 135 -17.26 -3.49 1.56
N THR A 136 -16.17 -3.08 2.20
CA THR A 136 -16.02 -1.73 2.74
C THR A 136 -16.07 -0.69 1.60
N PRO A 137 -16.83 0.41 1.74
CA PRO A 137 -16.80 1.50 0.77
C PRO A 137 -15.40 2.08 0.61
N VAL A 138 -14.90 2.16 -0.62
CA VAL A 138 -13.56 2.66 -0.91
C VAL A 138 -13.56 3.80 -1.92
N LEU A 139 -12.73 4.81 -1.66
CA LEU A 139 -12.28 5.79 -2.65
C LEU A 139 -10.86 5.41 -3.08
N ILE A 140 -10.66 5.15 -4.37
CA ILE A 140 -9.35 4.80 -4.92
C ILE A 140 -8.85 5.94 -5.80
N LEU A 141 -7.66 6.44 -5.48
CA LEU A 141 -6.93 7.46 -6.23
C LEU A 141 -5.66 6.82 -6.78
N HIS A 142 -5.43 6.90 -8.09
CA HIS A 142 -4.24 6.29 -8.71
C HIS A 142 -3.80 7.09 -9.92
N GLY A 143 -2.51 7.34 -10.04
CA GLY A 143 -1.92 8.06 -11.16
C GLY A 143 -1.98 7.24 -12.45
N LYS A 144 -2.39 7.84 -13.57
CA LYS A 144 -2.42 7.15 -14.87
C LYS A 144 -1.05 6.61 -15.30
N HIS A 145 0.02 7.27 -14.86
CA HIS A 145 1.41 6.97 -15.19
C HIS A 145 2.18 6.34 -14.03
N ASP A 146 1.49 5.78 -13.03
CA ASP A 146 2.15 5.05 -11.94
C ASP A 146 2.83 3.79 -12.48
N GLU A 147 4.16 3.77 -12.42
CA GLU A 147 4.96 2.62 -12.86
C GLU A 147 5.19 1.60 -11.73
N VAL A 148 4.87 1.95 -10.48
CA VAL A 148 5.23 1.16 -9.28
C VAL A 148 4.11 0.19 -8.89
N THR A 149 2.85 0.64 -8.96
CA THR A 149 1.68 -0.15 -8.54
C THR A 149 0.63 -0.24 -9.65
N SER A 150 0.07 -1.44 -9.86
CA SER A 150 -0.86 -1.71 -10.96
C SER A 150 -2.33 -1.58 -10.56
N MET A 151 -3.12 -0.92 -11.43
CA MET A 151 -4.57 -0.68 -11.27
C MET A 151 -5.48 -1.77 -11.81
N TRP A 152 -4.94 -2.80 -12.46
CA TRP A 152 -5.73 -3.66 -13.34
C TRP A 152 -6.90 -4.35 -12.62
N LYS A 153 -6.73 -4.77 -11.35
CA LYS A 153 -7.76 -5.47 -10.56
C LYS A 153 -8.91 -4.58 -10.10
N PHE A 154 -8.76 -3.25 -10.09
CA PHE A 154 -9.84 -2.33 -9.74
C PHE A 154 -10.68 -1.90 -10.95
N ARG A 155 -10.12 -2.02 -12.16
CA ARG A 155 -10.83 -1.74 -13.41
C ARG A 155 -11.93 -2.77 -13.63
N GLY A 156 -13.16 -2.37 -13.33
CA GLY A 156 -14.38 -3.19 -13.52
C GLY A 156 -15.11 -3.54 -12.24
N THR A 157 -14.49 -3.38 -11.07
CA THR A 157 -15.09 -3.73 -9.77
C THR A 157 -15.54 -2.49 -8.98
N PHE A 158 -14.90 -1.33 -9.19
CA PHE A 158 -15.17 -0.10 -8.42
C PHE A 158 -15.18 1.16 -9.30
N SER A 159 -16.01 2.15 -8.93
CA SER A 159 -15.95 3.49 -9.52
C SER A 159 -14.61 4.14 -9.17
N THR A 160 -13.74 4.27 -10.17
CA THR A 160 -12.36 4.72 -10.00
C THR A 160 -12.20 6.14 -10.50
N VAL A 161 -11.60 7.03 -9.70
CA VAL A 161 -11.30 8.42 -10.08
C VAL A 161 -9.83 8.54 -10.47
N PHE A 162 -9.56 8.90 -11.73
CA PHE A 162 -8.21 9.12 -12.22
C PHE A 162 -7.81 10.59 -12.04
N GLN A 163 -6.68 10.83 -11.38
CA GLN A 163 -6.02 12.14 -11.43
C GLN A 163 -4.99 12.14 -12.56
N ARG A 164 -4.83 13.33 -13.17
CA ARG A 164 -3.91 13.57 -14.28
C ARG A 164 -2.46 13.47 -13.84
#